data_AF-A0A6S7GIB3-F1
#
_entry.id   AF-A0A6S7GIB3-F1
#
_cell.length_a   1.000
_cell.length_b   1.000
_cell.length_c   1.000
_cell.angle_alpha   90.00
_cell.angle_beta   90.00
_cell.angle_gamma   90.00
#
_symmetry.space_group_name_H-M   'P 1'
#
loop_
_entity.id
_entity.type
_entity.pdbx_description
1 polymer ?
#
loop_
_entity_poly.entity_id
_entity_poly.type
_entity_poly.pdbx_seq_one_letter_code
_entity_poly.pdbx_strand_id
1 'polypeptide(L)'
;MKLERMKLPQFSGNIRDYPRFRSDFEKQILPELESGKVAYVLKSCLEGEAFDAIYNLDDDVTKMWKRLDEKYGLPSKLVDVVVYDIKNIKHLQEGDDQSFLELINTVEKGYQDLARINMESEISNSGTVSLIEERLPRDIKREWSGEVNRSTSKVEQKSSRVFSNSFKNKERL
;
A
#
# COMPACT_ATOMS: atom_id res chain seq x y z
N MET A 1 8.84 14.21 31.91
CA MET A 1 8.84 14.18 30.43
C MET A 1 7.44 14.54 29.97
N LYS A 2 7.27 15.64 29.22
CA LYS A 2 5.96 16.09 28.73
C LYS A 2 5.83 15.58 27.29
N LEU A 3 4.87 14.69 27.06
CA LEU A 3 4.36 14.27 25.74
C LEU A 3 3.66 15.47 25.04
N GLU A 4 4.21 16.68 25.17
CA GLU A 4 3.62 17.91 24.66
C GLU A 4 4.01 18.05 23.18
N ARG A 5 3.02 17.74 22.32
CA ARG A 5 2.87 18.10 20.90
C ARG A 5 3.46 17.18 19.82
N MET A 6 3.75 15.90 20.10
CA MET A 6 3.77 14.94 18.99
C MET A 6 2.31 14.56 18.69
N LYS A 7 1.82 14.84 17.47
CA LYS A 7 0.54 14.31 17.03
C LYS A 7 0.68 12.79 16.99
N LEU A 8 0.00 12.09 17.89
CA LEU A 8 -0.07 10.64 17.87
C LEU A 8 -0.70 10.20 16.52
N PRO A 9 -0.14 9.19 15.85
CA PRO A 9 -0.75 8.63 14.66
C PRO A 9 -2.11 8.04 15.03
N GLN A 10 -3.06 8.15 14.12
CA GLN A 10 -4.38 7.56 14.27
C GLN A 10 -4.55 6.42 13.28
N PHE A 11 -5.19 5.35 13.74
CA PHE A 11 -5.44 4.16 12.94
C PHE A 11 -6.87 3.67 13.13
N SER A 12 -7.65 3.71 12.04
CA SER A 12 -9.08 3.40 12.02
C SER A 12 -9.41 1.97 11.53
N GLY A 13 -8.41 1.22 11.07
CA GLY A 13 -8.59 -0.14 10.54
C GLY A 13 -8.32 -0.31 9.05
N ASN A 14 -7.90 0.73 8.33
CA ASN A 14 -7.50 0.57 6.93
C ASN A 14 -6.20 -0.26 6.80
N ILE A 15 -6.31 -1.45 6.22
CA ILE A 15 -5.20 -2.39 6.05
C ILE A 15 -3.96 -1.76 5.40
N ARG A 16 -4.15 -0.82 4.45
CA ARG A 16 -3.03 -0.15 3.75
C ARG A 16 -2.21 0.75 4.68
N ASP A 17 -2.84 1.28 5.73
CA ASP A 17 -2.21 2.19 6.68
C ASP A 17 -1.53 1.44 7.85
N TYR A 18 -1.91 0.18 8.10
CA TYR A 18 -1.45 -0.59 9.25
C TYR A 18 0.09 -0.76 9.34
N PRO A 19 0.81 -1.13 8.27
CA PRO A 19 2.27 -1.29 8.36
C PRO A 19 3.00 -0.01 8.76
N ARG A 20 2.51 1.15 8.29
CA ARG A 20 3.04 2.46 8.67
C ARG A 20 2.71 2.77 10.13
N PHE A 21 1.44 2.65 10.51
CA PHE A 21 1.00 2.88 11.88
C PHE A 21 1.82 2.08 12.89
N ARG A 22 1.96 0.76 12.66
CA ARG A 22 2.71 -0.12 13.55
C ARG A 22 4.18 0.29 13.63
N SER A 23 4.83 0.53 12.49
CA SER A 23 6.24 0.95 12.49
C SER A 23 6.44 2.31 13.16
N ASP A 24 5.52 3.26 12.99
CA ASP A 24 5.63 4.58 13.60
C ASP A 24 5.41 4.50 15.11
N PHE A 25 4.45 3.69 15.56
CA PHE A 25 4.24 3.45 16.98
C PHE A 25 5.47 2.81 17.64
N GLU A 26 5.99 1.73 17.05
CA GLU A 26 7.15 1.00 17.58
C GLU A 26 8.43 1.85 17.61
N LYS A 27 8.68 2.66 16.58
CA LYS A 27 9.95 3.40 16.44
C LYS A 27 9.92 4.80 17.03
N GLN A 28 8.78 5.48 17.03
CA GLN A 28 8.69 6.89 17.40
C GLN A 28 7.99 7.12 18.74
N ILE A 29 7.06 6.23 19.11
CA ILE A 29 6.23 6.43 20.30
C ILE A 29 6.70 5.54 21.44
N LEU A 30 6.83 4.24 21.21
CA LEU A 30 7.19 3.27 22.23
C LEU A 30 8.46 3.63 23.03
N PRO A 31 9.55 4.15 22.41
CA PRO A 31 10.75 4.55 23.15
C PRO A 31 10.54 5.71 24.14
N GLU A 32 9.52 6.54 23.90
CA GLU A 32 9.20 7.72 24.71
C GLU A 32 8.21 7.41 25.85
N LEU A 33 7.70 6.17 25.92
CA LEU A 33 6.69 5.76 26.88
C LEU A 33 7.27 4.97 28.06
N GLU A 34 6.79 5.29 29.25
CA GLU A 34 6.89 4.41 30.40
C GLU A 34 6.04 3.14 30.16
N SER A 35 6.54 1.97 30.56
CA SER A 35 5.91 0.67 30.30
C SER A 35 4.43 0.59 30.70
N GLY A 36 4.04 1.22 31.81
CA GLY A 36 2.65 1.26 32.29
C GLY A 36 1.71 2.16 31.48
N LYS A 37 2.20 2.97 30.54
CA LYS A 37 1.39 3.88 29.72
C LYS A 37 1.14 3.38 28.30
N VAL A 38 1.83 2.30 27.89
CA VAL A 38 1.82 1.83 26.50
C VAL A 38 0.42 1.40 26.06
N ALA A 39 -0.31 0.63 26.87
CA ALA A 39 -1.66 0.18 26.54
C ALA A 39 -2.63 1.36 26.36
N TYR A 40 -2.60 2.31 27.29
CA TYR A 40 -3.43 3.51 27.25
C TYR A 40 -3.13 4.36 25.99
N VAL A 41 -1.86 4.59 25.69
CA VAL A 41 -1.47 5.39 24.52
C VAL A 41 -1.82 4.65 23.22
N LEU A 42 -1.62 3.33 23.15
CA LEU A 42 -2.05 2.52 22.02
C LEU A 42 -3.55 2.64 21.79
N LYS A 43 -4.39 2.49 22.83
CA LYS A 43 -5.85 2.69 22.74
C LYS A 43 -6.21 4.09 22.21
N SER A 44 -5.48 5.13 22.61
CA SER A 44 -5.73 6.51 22.15
C SER A 44 -5.30 6.80 20.71
N CYS A 45 -4.55 5.89 20.08
CA CYS A 45 -4.15 5.98 18.67
C CYS A 45 -5.09 5.18 17.74
N LEU A 46 -6.12 4.56 18.30
CA LEU A 46 -7.02 3.68 17.57
C LEU A 46 -8.41 4.28 17.54
N GLU A 47 -9.07 4.14 16.40
CA GLU A 47 -10.42 4.63 16.16
C GLU A 47 -11.27 3.53 15.50
N GLY A 48 -12.59 3.64 15.64
CA GLY A 48 -13.56 2.76 14.99
C GLY A 48 -13.24 1.27 15.15
N GLU A 49 -13.20 0.56 14.02
CA GLU A 49 -13.09 -0.91 14.00
C GLU A 49 -11.76 -1.43 14.57
N ALA A 50 -10.71 -0.61 14.53
CA ALA A 50 -9.40 -0.97 15.09
C ALA A 50 -9.40 -0.87 16.61
N PHE A 51 -10.08 0.14 17.17
CA PHE A 51 -10.28 0.27 18.62
C PHE A 51 -11.18 -0.86 19.13
N ASP A 52 -12.31 -1.11 18.45
CA ASP A 52 -13.26 -2.16 18.80
C ASP A 52 -12.60 -3.55 18.82
N ALA A 53 -11.62 -3.78 17.94
CA ALA A 53 -10.89 -5.04 17.86
C ALA A 53 -10.16 -5.41 19.16
N ILE A 54 -9.78 -4.41 19.97
CA ILE A 54 -9.01 -4.60 21.19
C ILE A 54 -9.68 -4.04 22.46
N TYR A 55 -10.87 -3.46 22.33
CA TYR A 55 -11.56 -2.77 23.42
C TYR A 55 -11.76 -3.64 24.67
N ASN A 56 -12.16 -4.90 24.47
CA ASN A 56 -12.42 -5.86 25.55
C ASN A 56 -11.15 -6.56 26.07
N LEU A 57 -9.97 -6.19 25.58
CA LEU A 57 -8.72 -6.71 26.11
C LEU A 57 -8.29 -5.88 27.32
N ASP A 58 -7.83 -6.57 28.35
CA ASP A 58 -7.08 -5.95 29.45
C ASP A 58 -5.87 -5.16 28.90
N ASP A 59 -5.20 -4.38 29.75
CA ASP A 59 -4.01 -3.59 29.39
C ASP A 59 -2.75 -4.46 29.12
N ASP A 60 -2.95 -5.62 28.49
CA ASP A 60 -1.95 -6.54 27.95
C ASP A 60 -1.58 -6.14 26.52
N VAL A 61 -0.56 -5.28 26.43
CA VAL A 61 -0.03 -4.74 25.17
C VAL A 61 0.33 -5.85 24.16
N THR A 62 0.84 -6.98 24.64
CA THR A 62 1.22 -8.10 23.77
C THR A 62 -0.02 -8.71 23.10
N LYS A 63 -1.10 -8.92 23.85
CA LYS A 63 -2.38 -9.41 23.29
C LYS A 63 -3.01 -8.39 22.34
N MET A 64 -2.93 -7.10 22.65
CA MET A 64 -3.45 -6.03 21.80
C MET A 64 -2.76 -6.04 20.43
N TRP A 65 -1.42 -6.07 20.40
CA TRP A 65 -0.67 -6.15 19.14
C TRP A 65 -0.94 -7.43 18.37
N LYS A 66 -0.97 -8.58 19.06
CA LYS A 66 -1.32 -9.86 18.43
C LYS A 66 -2.68 -9.77 17.71
N ARG A 67 -3.68 -9.19 18.37
CA ARG A 67 -5.04 -9.05 17.82
C ARG A 67 -5.09 -8.11 16.61
N LEU A 68 -4.31 -7.04 16.63
CA LEU A 68 -4.15 -6.10 15.50
C LEU A 68 -3.41 -6.77 14.33
N ASP A 69 -2.32 -7.49 14.58
CA ASP A 69 -1.54 -8.20 13.56
C ASP A 69 -2.37 -9.29 12.87
N GLU A 70 -3.16 -10.06 13.63
CA GLU A 70 -4.08 -11.07 13.07
C GLU A 70 -5.15 -10.43 12.16
N LYS A 71 -5.60 -9.23 12.51
CA LYS A 71 -6.68 -8.55 11.79
C LYS A 71 -6.17 -7.79 10.56
N TYR A 72 -5.08 -7.04 10.72
CA TYR A 72 -4.60 -6.03 9.75
C TYR A 72 -3.17 -6.28 9.26
N GLY A 73 -2.38 -7.13 9.94
CA GLY A 73 -0.97 -7.37 9.64
C GLY A 73 -0.68 -8.51 8.68
N LEU A 74 -1.71 -9.22 8.18
CA LEU A 74 -1.51 -10.33 7.25
C LEU A 74 -1.09 -9.79 5.86
N PRO A 75 0.10 -10.16 5.36
CA PRO A 75 0.60 -9.65 4.07
C PRO A 75 -0.34 -9.96 2.90
N SER A 76 -0.97 -11.14 2.89
CA SER A 76 -1.93 -11.55 1.87
C SER A 76 -3.13 -10.61 1.77
N LYS A 77 -3.65 -10.11 2.91
CA LYS A 77 -4.76 -9.15 2.90
C LYS A 77 -4.38 -7.83 2.23
N LEU A 78 -3.15 -7.37 2.42
CA LEU A 78 -2.67 -6.16 1.76
C LEU A 78 -2.55 -6.37 0.25
N VAL A 79 -2.02 -7.52 -0.18
CA VAL A 79 -1.99 -7.92 -1.59
C VAL A 79 -3.40 -7.96 -2.18
N ASP A 80 -4.35 -8.60 -1.51
CA ASP A 80 -5.74 -8.70 -1.96
C ASP A 80 -6.38 -7.32 -2.16
N VAL A 81 -6.18 -6.39 -1.21
CA VAL A 81 -6.70 -5.01 -1.32
C VAL A 81 -6.07 -4.28 -2.51
N VAL A 82 -4.75 -4.40 -2.70
CA VAL A 82 -4.05 -3.75 -3.82
C VAL A 82 -4.53 -4.30 -5.17
N VAL A 83 -4.62 -5.63 -5.30
CA VAL A 83 -5.09 -6.28 -6.54
C VAL A 83 -6.56 -5.97 -6.80
N TYR A 84 -7.38 -5.91 -5.75
CA TYR A 84 -8.79 -5.52 -5.85
C TYR A 84 -8.93 -4.09 -6.37
N ASP A 85 -8.18 -3.13 -5.84
CA ASP A 85 -8.22 -1.74 -6.29
C ASP A 85 -7.87 -1.63 -7.78
N ILE A 86 -6.81 -2.32 -8.23
CA ILE A 86 -6.42 -2.37 -9.66
C ILE A 86 -7.54 -2.98 -10.52
N LYS A 87 -8.13 -4.09 -10.07
CA LYS A 87 -9.18 -4.79 -10.80
C LYS A 87 -10.44 -3.93 -10.99
N ASN A 88 -10.78 -3.09 -10.02
CA ASN A 88 -12.01 -2.29 -10.04
C ASN A 88 -11.88 -0.93 -10.73
N ILE A 89 -10.68 -0.59 -11.22
CA ILE A 89 -10.53 0.54 -12.13
C ILE A 89 -11.41 0.28 -13.36
N LYS A 90 -12.19 1.29 -13.74
CA LYS A 90 -13.07 1.22 -14.91
C LYS A 90 -12.23 1.07 -16.18
N HIS A 91 -12.78 0.42 -17.19
CA HIS A 91 -12.12 0.36 -18.48
C HIS A 91 -11.98 1.78 -19.06
N LEU A 92 -10.76 2.13 -19.43
CA LEU A 92 -10.40 3.48 -19.85
C LEU A 92 -10.81 3.70 -21.31
N GLN A 93 -11.43 4.85 -21.59
CA GLN A 93 -11.72 5.28 -22.97
C GLN A 93 -10.52 6.04 -23.54
N GLU A 94 -10.36 6.00 -24.86
CA GLU A 94 -9.33 6.80 -25.54
C GLU A 94 -9.59 8.30 -25.28
N GLY A 95 -8.55 9.03 -24.88
CA GLY A 95 -8.63 10.46 -24.52
C GLY A 95 -9.16 10.75 -23.11
N ASP A 96 -9.42 9.73 -22.27
CA ASP A 96 -9.76 9.91 -20.85
C ASP A 96 -8.49 9.96 -19.99
N ASP A 97 -7.81 11.11 -20.04
CA ASP A 97 -6.56 11.35 -19.30
C ASP A 97 -6.76 11.27 -17.78
N GLN A 98 -7.93 11.66 -17.29
CA GLN A 98 -8.24 11.66 -15.85
C GLN A 98 -8.29 10.22 -15.32
N SER A 99 -9.05 9.35 -15.98
CA SER A 99 -9.12 7.94 -15.57
C SER A 99 -7.78 7.22 -15.79
N PHE A 100 -6.98 7.63 -16.79
CA PHE A 100 -5.63 7.12 -16.97
C PHE A 100 -4.68 7.51 -15.82
N LEU A 101 -4.72 8.76 -15.37
CA LEU A 101 -3.99 9.21 -14.18
C LEU A 101 -4.44 8.45 -12.93
N GLU A 102 -5.73 8.16 -12.78
CA GLU A 102 -6.24 7.33 -11.67
C GLU A 102 -5.66 5.91 -11.68
N LEU A 103 -5.51 5.31 -12.87
CA LEU A 103 -4.85 4.01 -13.00
C LEU A 103 -3.39 4.05 -12.55
N ILE A 104 -2.63 5.04 -13.03
CA ILE A 104 -1.22 5.22 -12.65
C ILE A 104 -1.10 5.37 -11.13
N ASN A 105 -1.86 6.31 -10.56
CA ASN A 105 -1.84 6.58 -9.12
C ASN A 105 -2.19 5.34 -8.30
N THR A 106 -3.15 4.54 -8.76
CA THR A 106 -3.56 3.31 -8.07
C THR A 106 -2.46 2.25 -8.10
N VAL A 107 -1.82 2.04 -9.26
CA VAL A 107 -0.71 1.08 -9.40
C VAL A 107 0.51 1.53 -8.60
N GLU A 108 0.88 2.82 -8.67
CA GLU A 108 2.02 3.35 -7.91
C GLU A 108 1.81 3.26 -6.41
N LYS A 109 0.62 3.62 -5.92
CA LYS A 109 0.26 3.47 -4.51
C LYS A 109 0.29 2.00 -4.09
N GLY A 110 -0.22 1.10 -4.94
CA GLY A 110 -0.15 -0.34 -4.73
C GLY A 110 1.27 -0.86 -4.58
N TYR A 111 2.17 -0.43 -5.48
CA TYR A 111 3.59 -0.77 -5.42
C TYR A 111 4.23 -0.29 -4.11
N GLN A 112 3.99 0.96 -3.72
CA GLN A 112 4.56 1.52 -2.49
C GLN A 112 4.10 0.81 -1.22
N ASP A 113 2.84 0.36 -1.18
CA ASP A 113 2.32 -0.37 -0.04
C ASP A 113 2.92 -1.77 0.07
N LEU A 114 3.09 -2.46 -1.05
CA LEU A 114 3.71 -3.78 -1.09
C LEU A 114 5.23 -3.71 -0.86
N ALA A 115 5.91 -2.71 -1.39
CA ALA A 115 7.34 -2.49 -1.16
C ALA A 115 7.66 -2.29 0.33
N ARG A 116 6.75 -1.67 1.09
CA ARG A 116 6.90 -1.49 2.55
C ARG A 116 6.98 -2.81 3.31
N ILE A 117 6.43 -3.88 2.74
CA ILE A 117 6.41 -5.22 3.33
C ILE A 117 7.25 -6.23 2.52
N ASN A 118 8.09 -5.76 1.59
CA ASN A 118 8.93 -6.58 0.70
C ASN A 118 8.13 -7.56 -0.19
N MET A 119 6.94 -7.16 -0.63
CA MET A 119 6.08 -7.94 -1.52
C MET A 119 5.82 -7.23 -2.86
N GLU A 120 6.69 -6.30 -3.25
CA GLU A 120 6.55 -5.55 -4.50
C GLU A 120 6.58 -6.44 -5.75
N SER A 121 7.07 -7.69 -5.65
CA SER A 121 7.00 -8.65 -6.74
C SER A 121 5.56 -8.99 -7.14
N GLU A 122 4.61 -8.95 -6.21
CA GLU A 122 3.21 -9.33 -6.45
C GLU A 122 2.50 -8.41 -7.44
N ILE A 123 2.84 -7.12 -7.46
CA ILE A 123 2.27 -6.20 -8.45
C ILE A 123 2.88 -6.38 -9.84
N SER A 124 4.09 -6.95 -9.91
CA SER A 124 4.81 -7.24 -11.15
C SER A 124 4.65 -8.67 -11.65
N ASN A 125 3.85 -9.50 -10.97
CA ASN A 125 3.57 -10.86 -11.43
C ASN A 125 2.69 -10.83 -12.70
N SER A 126 2.71 -11.92 -13.47
CA SER A 126 2.02 -11.99 -14.76
C SER A 126 0.51 -11.75 -14.66
N GLY A 127 -0.12 -12.19 -13.57
CA GLY A 127 -1.55 -12.00 -13.34
C GLY A 127 -1.92 -10.54 -13.13
N THR A 128 -1.21 -9.84 -12.22
CA THR A 128 -1.45 -8.43 -11.93
C THR A 128 -1.11 -7.55 -13.13
N VAL A 129 -0.02 -7.85 -13.85
CA VAL A 129 0.33 -7.15 -15.10
C VAL A 129 -0.78 -7.31 -16.14
N SER A 130 -1.34 -8.52 -16.30
CA SER A 130 -2.45 -8.76 -17.24
C SER A 130 -3.69 -7.94 -16.86
N LEU A 131 -4.01 -7.84 -15.56
CA LEU A 131 -5.11 -7.00 -15.08
C LEU A 131 -4.89 -5.52 -15.41
N ILE A 132 -3.67 -5.01 -15.23
CA ILE A 132 -3.32 -3.63 -15.58
C ILE A 132 -3.49 -3.41 -17.10
N GLU A 133 -2.97 -4.32 -17.92
CA GLU A 133 -3.05 -4.24 -19.39
C GLU A 133 -4.48 -4.33 -19.95
N GLU A 134 -5.41 -4.95 -19.22
CA GLU A 134 -6.84 -4.93 -19.55
C GLU A 134 -7.51 -3.57 -19.29
N ARG A 135 -6.93 -2.77 -18.39
CA ARG A 135 -7.46 -1.43 -18.08
C ARG A 135 -6.95 -0.35 -19.03
N LEU A 136 -5.83 -0.57 -19.71
CA LEU A 136 -5.26 0.40 -20.64
C LEU A 136 -6.15 0.65 -21.88
N PRO A 137 -6.26 1.91 -22.33
CA PRO A 137 -6.79 2.25 -23.65
C PRO A 137 -6.02 1.58 -24.78
N ARG A 138 -6.65 1.39 -25.95
CA ARG A 138 -6.04 0.63 -27.07
C ARG A 138 -4.79 1.29 -27.64
N ASP A 139 -4.78 2.60 -27.73
CA ASP A 139 -3.65 3.42 -28.17
C ASP A 139 -2.45 3.27 -27.23
N ILE A 140 -2.68 3.39 -25.91
CA ILE A 140 -1.64 3.18 -24.88
C ILE A 140 -1.17 1.72 -24.87
N LYS A 141 -2.08 0.76 -24.99
CA LYS A 141 -1.75 -0.67 -25.05
C LYS A 141 -0.86 -1.01 -26.25
N ARG A 142 -1.10 -0.38 -27.41
CA ARG A 142 -0.27 -0.54 -28.61
C ARG A 142 1.15 0.00 -28.39
N GLU A 143 1.30 1.18 -27.78
CA GLU A 143 2.61 1.72 -27.41
C GLU A 143 3.33 0.82 -26.41
N TRP A 144 2.60 0.35 -25.39
CA TRP A 144 3.09 -0.54 -24.35
C TRP A 144 3.64 -1.86 -24.92
N SER A 145 2.87 -2.55 -25.77
CA SER A 145 3.34 -3.78 -26.43
C SER A 145 4.59 -3.55 -27.27
N GLY A 146 4.72 -2.38 -27.90
CA GLY A 146 5.93 -1.99 -28.63
C GLY A 146 7.16 -1.88 -27.72
N GLU A 147 7.01 -1.31 -26.53
CA GLU A 147 8.10 -1.09 -25.57
C GLU A 147 8.49 -2.36 -24.80
N VAL A 148 7.52 -3.18 -24.42
CA VAL A 148 7.76 -4.49 -23.78
C VAL A 148 8.57 -5.40 -24.70
N ASN A 149 8.21 -5.48 -25.98
CA ASN A 149 8.94 -6.30 -26.97
C ASN A 149 10.38 -5.82 -27.22
N ARG A 150 10.64 -4.51 -27.11
CA ARG A 150 11.99 -3.94 -27.18
C ARG A 150 12.81 -4.25 -25.93
N SER A 151 12.16 -4.34 -24.78
CA SER A 151 12.79 -4.57 -23.48
C SER A 151 13.11 -6.06 -23.24
N THR A 152 12.24 -6.98 -23.67
CA THR A 152 12.48 -8.44 -23.58
C THR A 152 13.64 -8.91 -24.45
N SER A 153 14.04 -8.13 -25.46
CA SER A 153 15.23 -8.37 -26.28
C SER A 153 16.55 -8.00 -25.57
N LYS A 154 16.51 -7.38 -24.37
CA LYS A 154 17.68 -6.96 -23.60
C LYS A 154 17.55 -7.34 -22.10
N VAL A 155 17.72 -8.63 -21.84
CA VAL A 155 18.09 -9.25 -20.54
C VAL A 155 17.08 -9.08 -19.39
N GLU A 156 16.74 -10.24 -18.81
CA GLU A 156 15.93 -10.47 -17.61
C GLU A 156 16.31 -9.57 -16.43
N GLN A 157 15.30 -9.22 -15.62
CA GLN A 157 15.31 -8.28 -14.48
C GLN A 157 15.18 -6.78 -14.82
N LYS A 158 14.06 -6.37 -15.45
CA LYS A 158 13.77 -4.94 -15.63
C LYS A 158 12.29 -4.50 -15.65
N SER A 159 11.30 -5.36 -15.36
CA SER A 159 9.88 -4.95 -15.47
C SER A 159 9.49 -3.77 -14.56
N SER A 160 10.01 -3.68 -13.33
CA SER A 160 9.75 -2.56 -12.41
C SER A 160 10.40 -1.24 -12.84
N ARG A 161 11.58 -1.31 -13.47
CA ARG A 161 12.28 -0.14 -14.03
C ARG A 161 11.67 0.33 -15.35
N VAL A 162 11.14 -0.59 -16.17
CA VAL A 162 10.48 -0.23 -17.44
C VAL A 162 9.15 0.47 -17.15
N PHE A 163 8.36 -0.02 -16.20
CA PHE A 163 7.13 0.66 -15.75
C PHE A 163 7.47 2.08 -15.26
N SER A 164 8.36 2.23 -14.28
CA SER A 164 8.70 3.55 -13.71
C SER A 164 9.42 4.52 -14.68
N ASN A 165 10.21 4.04 -15.64
CA ASN A 165 10.91 4.91 -16.59
C ASN A 165 10.07 5.33 -17.80
N SER A 166 9.10 4.49 -18.22
CA SER A 166 8.21 4.84 -19.34
C SER A 166 7.24 5.96 -18.97
N PHE A 167 6.79 6.01 -17.70
CA PHE A 167 5.92 7.08 -17.18
C PHE A 167 6.66 8.40 -16.93
N LYS A 168 7.89 8.38 -16.41
CA LYS A 168 8.69 9.61 -16.14
C LYS A 168 9.03 10.45 -17.38
N ASN A 169 9.03 9.84 -18.57
CA ASN A 169 9.31 10.57 -19.80
C ASN A 169 8.09 11.30 -20.38
N LYS A 170 6.85 10.99 -19.93
CA LYS A 170 5.64 11.69 -20.37
C LYS A 170 5.28 12.91 -19.51
N GLU A 171 5.88 13.10 -18.33
CA GLU A 171 5.76 14.33 -17.52
C GLU A 171 6.65 15.51 -18.00
N ARG A 172 7.32 15.38 -19.16
CA ARG A 172 8.22 16.41 -19.72
C ARG A 172 7.73 17.02 -21.04
N LEU A 173 6.44 16.92 -21.34
CA LEU A 173 5.79 17.61 -22.45
C LEU A 173 4.70 18.55 -21.93
#